data_AF-U2RX31-F1
#
_entry.id   AF-U2RX31-F1
#
_cell.length_a   1.000
_cell.length_b   1.000
_cell.length_c   1.000
_cell.angle_alpha   90.00
_cell.angle_beta   90.00
_cell.angle_gamma   90.00
#
_symmetry.space_group_name_H-M   'P 1'
#
loop_
_entity.id
_entity.type
_entity.pdbx_description
1 polymer ?
#
loop_
_entity_poly.entity_id
_entity_poly.type
_entity_poly.pdbx_seq_one_letter_code
_entity_poly.pdbx_strand_id
1 'polypeptide(L)'
;MRVQNANEARDDFERYGRALPAVVAKNLDLFWRPAGTCEETASPTIGRIRGRIVAFECAPPQFGLERIDGRQWAVPWHGNRSLLPQDDWDGPEIAMKLEEIRRLHTDAHPPGSLVLNRVSATNGVLGNPTAYAGRLNPAVLGMLRSAPGGGVLIHDFVDEEFADAAWAVDLGGV
;
A
#
# COMPACT_ATOMS: atom_id res chain seq x y z
N MET A 1 0.36 1.99 6.68
CA MET A 1 -1.04 1.55 6.90
C MET A 1 -1.94 2.33 5.96
N ARG A 2 -2.77 1.64 5.17
CA ARG A 2 -3.81 2.27 4.35
C ARG A 2 -5.11 2.34 5.16
N VAL A 3 -5.75 3.50 5.22
CA VAL A 3 -7.04 3.75 5.87
C VAL A 3 -8.02 4.13 4.78
N GLN A 4 -9.10 3.38 4.66
CA GLN A 4 -10.04 3.48 3.56
C GLN A 4 -11.46 3.36 4.08
N ASN A 5 -12.37 4.12 3.47
CA ASN A 5 -13.79 3.84 3.62
C ASN A 5 -14.12 2.54 2.87
N ALA A 6 -14.59 1.51 3.57
CA ALA A 6 -14.90 0.20 2.99
C ALA A 6 -16.02 0.22 1.93
N ASN A 7 -16.73 1.35 1.80
CA ASN A 7 -17.93 1.47 0.99
C ASN A 7 -17.84 2.66 0.01
N GLU A 8 -16.71 2.81 -0.69
CA GLU A 8 -16.44 3.95 -1.58
C GLU A 8 -17.52 4.21 -2.64
N ALA A 9 -18.31 3.18 -2.99
CA ALA A 9 -19.42 3.27 -3.94
C ALA A 9 -20.73 3.81 -3.33
N ARG A 10 -20.79 4.06 -2.01
CA ARG A 10 -21.93 4.70 -1.34
C ARG A 10 -21.52 6.06 -0.79
N ASP A 11 -22.46 6.99 -0.77
CA ASP A 11 -22.27 8.39 -0.30
C ASP A 11 -22.08 8.52 1.23
N ASP A 12 -21.43 7.56 1.88
CA ASP A 12 -21.24 7.57 3.35
C ASP A 12 -19.92 8.19 3.81
N PHE A 13 -19.17 8.84 2.91
CA PHE A 13 -17.95 9.59 3.23
C PHE A 13 -18.18 10.66 4.30
N GLU A 14 -19.36 11.28 4.36
CA GLU A 14 -19.66 12.21 5.46
C GLU A 14 -19.72 11.51 6.82
N ARG A 15 -20.30 10.30 6.87
CA ARG A 15 -20.36 9.52 8.11
C ARG A 15 -18.98 9.04 8.51
N TYR A 16 -18.20 8.58 7.55
CA TYR A 16 -16.79 8.24 7.73
C TYR A 16 -16.00 9.45 8.27
N GLY A 17 -16.16 10.63 7.66
CA GLY A 17 -15.53 11.88 8.08
C GLY A 17 -15.96 12.40 9.45
N ARG A 18 -17.17 12.04 9.93
CA ARG A 18 -17.60 12.33 11.32
C ARG A 18 -16.98 11.38 12.34
N ALA A 19 -16.75 10.12 11.98
CA ALA A 19 -16.25 9.10 12.90
C ALA A 19 -14.72 9.12 13.04
N LEU A 20 -14.01 9.31 11.92
CA LEU A 20 -12.56 9.23 11.83
C LEU A 20 -11.81 10.19 12.78
N PRO A 21 -12.18 11.48 12.89
CA PRO A 21 -11.42 12.44 13.69
C PRO A 21 -11.31 12.04 15.17
N ALA A 22 -12.39 11.53 15.76
CA ALA A 22 -12.40 11.13 17.16
C ALA A 22 -11.46 9.95 17.45
N VAL A 23 -11.32 9.02 16.50
CA VAL A 23 -10.43 7.87 16.64
C VAL A 23 -8.98 8.30 16.46
N VAL A 24 -8.69 9.07 15.42
CA VAL A 24 -7.33 9.52 15.14
C VAL A 24 -6.84 10.47 16.23
N ALA A 25 -7.65 11.45 16.66
CA ALA A 25 -7.29 12.42 17.69
C ALA A 25 -6.80 11.77 18.99
N LYS A 26 -7.45 10.67 19.40
CA LYS A 26 -7.07 9.89 20.60
C LYS A 26 -5.75 9.13 20.47
N ASN A 27 -5.27 8.93 19.25
CA ASN A 27 -4.10 8.09 18.94
C ASN A 27 -3.06 8.87 18.11
N LEU A 28 -3.13 10.20 18.08
CA LEU A 28 -2.29 11.05 17.21
C LEU A 28 -0.79 10.86 17.47
N ASP A 29 -0.43 10.49 18.69
CA ASP A 29 0.93 10.16 19.08
C ASP A 29 1.43 8.84 18.47
N LEU A 30 0.57 7.95 18.00
CA LEU A 30 1.02 6.76 17.27
C LEU A 30 1.46 7.09 15.84
N PHE A 31 0.99 8.18 15.26
CA PHE A 31 1.22 8.50 13.85
C PHE A 31 2.47 9.36 13.64
N TRP A 32 3.20 9.06 12.56
CA TRP A 32 4.11 10.03 11.98
C TRP A 32 3.28 11.05 11.21
N ARG A 33 3.60 12.33 11.39
CA ARG A 33 2.88 13.43 10.77
C ARG A 33 3.74 14.08 9.70
N PRO A 34 3.23 14.19 8.47
CA PRO A 34 3.93 14.91 7.43
C PRO A 34 4.15 16.39 7.81
N ALA A 35 5.39 16.85 7.70
CA ALA A 35 5.78 18.24 7.96
C ALA A 35 6.02 18.94 6.62
N GLY A 36 4.99 19.20 5.82
CA GLY A 36 5.14 19.83 4.50
C GLY A 36 3.95 19.68 3.57
N THR A 37 4.12 20.08 2.31
CA THR A 37 3.18 19.81 1.22
C THR A 37 3.33 18.38 0.70
N CYS A 38 2.28 17.82 0.09
CA CYS A 38 2.15 16.40 -0.24
C CYS A 38 3.36 15.75 -0.96
N GLU A 39 4.14 16.50 -1.73
CA GLU A 39 5.24 15.98 -2.54
C GLU A 39 6.45 15.51 -1.72
N GLU A 40 6.69 16.07 -0.53
CA GLU A 40 7.80 15.64 0.36
C GLU A 40 7.42 14.47 1.30
N THR A 41 6.16 14.02 1.24
CA THR A 41 5.54 13.29 2.37
C THR A 41 5.35 11.80 2.17
N ALA A 42 5.51 11.28 0.95
CA ALA A 42 5.23 9.87 0.68
C ALA A 42 6.32 8.91 1.18
N SER A 43 7.56 9.39 1.35
CA SER A 43 8.73 8.53 1.59
C SER A 43 9.62 9.07 2.72
N PRO A 44 9.14 9.08 3.98
CA PRO A 44 9.96 9.47 5.11
C PRO A 44 11.09 8.46 5.36
N THR A 45 12.21 8.90 5.92
CA THR A 45 13.31 8.00 6.30
C THR A 45 12.90 7.12 7.49
N ILE A 46 13.48 5.91 7.59
CA ILE A 46 13.26 5.01 8.73
C ILE A 46 13.46 5.74 10.07
N GLY A 47 14.53 6.53 10.20
CA GLY A 47 14.83 7.30 11.40
C GLY A 47 13.71 8.24 11.84
N ARG A 48 12.96 8.83 10.90
CA ARG A 48 11.84 9.73 11.18
C ARG A 48 10.56 9.01 11.62
N ILE A 49 10.41 7.73 11.28
CA ILE A 49 9.17 6.96 11.50
C ILE A 49 9.31 5.83 12.51
N ARG A 50 10.48 5.67 13.16
CA ARG A 50 10.67 4.61 14.16
C ARG A 50 9.61 4.67 15.25
N GLY A 51 8.92 3.55 15.47
CA GLY A 51 7.85 3.43 16.45
C GLY A 51 6.59 4.24 16.12
N ARG A 52 6.42 4.66 14.86
CA ARG A 52 5.27 5.43 14.39
C ARG A 52 4.59 4.76 13.20
N ILE A 53 3.30 5.03 13.04
CA ILE A 53 2.50 4.58 11.91
C ILE A 53 2.58 5.64 10.80
N VAL A 54 3.01 5.23 9.61
CA VAL A 54 2.79 6.02 8.38
C VAL A 54 1.40 5.66 7.84
N ALA A 55 0.46 6.59 7.95
CA ALA A 55 -0.91 6.42 7.48
C ALA A 55 -1.10 7.01 6.08
N PHE A 56 -1.83 6.29 5.24
CA PHE A 56 -2.35 6.77 3.96
C PHE A 56 -3.86 6.82 4.02
N GLU A 57 -4.46 7.98 3.74
CA GLU A 57 -5.91 8.19 3.81
C GLU A 57 -6.49 8.20 2.37
N CYS A 58 -7.54 7.40 2.14
CA CYS A 58 -8.13 7.13 0.83
C CYS A 58 -9.47 7.82 0.54
N ALA A 59 -9.93 8.74 1.36
CA ALA A 59 -11.04 9.58 1.02
C ALA A 59 -10.71 10.47 -0.19
N PRO A 60 -11.69 10.75 -1.05
CA PRO A 60 -11.53 11.72 -2.13
C PRO A 60 -11.09 13.09 -1.59
N PRO A 61 -10.23 13.84 -2.32
CA PRO A 61 -9.64 15.08 -1.83
C PRO A 61 -10.64 16.14 -1.37
N GLN A 62 -11.86 16.15 -1.93
CA GLN A 62 -12.90 17.11 -1.55
C GLN A 62 -13.34 16.99 -0.08
N PHE A 63 -13.09 15.87 0.59
CA PHE A 63 -13.44 15.69 2.00
C PHE A 63 -12.32 16.13 2.97
N GLY A 64 -11.09 16.30 2.50
CA GLY A 64 -9.96 16.80 3.32
C GLY A 64 -9.65 15.96 4.57
N LEU A 65 -9.95 14.66 4.54
CA LEU A 65 -9.89 13.80 5.73
C LEU A 65 -8.47 13.39 6.13
N GLU A 66 -7.46 13.73 5.34
CA GLU A 66 -6.04 13.60 5.72
C GLU A 66 -5.62 14.64 6.77
N ARG A 67 -6.52 15.58 7.10
CA ARG A 67 -6.33 16.63 8.12
C ARG A 67 -7.38 16.55 9.23
N ILE A 68 -6.94 16.78 10.46
CA ILE A 68 -7.79 16.96 11.64
C ILE A 68 -7.36 18.24 12.33
N ASP A 69 -8.31 19.13 12.63
CA ASP A 69 -8.06 20.46 13.19
C ASP A 69 -7.01 21.25 12.40
N GLY A 70 -7.07 21.15 11.07
CA GLY A 70 -6.14 21.80 10.13
C GLY A 70 -4.75 21.16 10.04
N ARG A 71 -4.45 20.16 10.87
CA ARG A 71 -3.15 19.48 10.93
C ARG A 71 -3.18 18.16 10.17
N GLN A 72 -2.17 17.93 9.35
CA GLN A 72 -2.03 16.69 8.61
C GLN A 72 -1.68 15.53 9.56
N TRP A 73 -2.43 14.44 9.45
CA TRP A 73 -2.20 13.21 10.23
C TRP A 73 -1.86 12.01 9.34
N ALA A 74 -2.20 12.08 8.06
CA ALA A 74 -1.93 11.03 7.07
C ALA A 74 -1.44 11.62 5.74
N VAL A 75 -0.80 10.78 4.94
CA VAL A 75 -0.45 11.06 3.55
C VAL A 75 -1.71 10.83 2.69
N PRO A 76 -2.08 11.76 1.78
CA PRO A 76 -3.20 11.50 0.89
C PRO A 76 -2.87 10.35 -0.07
N TRP A 77 -3.82 9.45 -0.27
CA TRP A 77 -3.72 8.37 -1.25
C TRP A 77 -4.01 8.90 -2.66
N HIS A 78 -5.12 9.63 -2.82
CA HIS A 78 -5.54 10.17 -4.10
C HIS A 78 -4.76 11.45 -4.45
N GLY A 79 -4.39 11.59 -5.72
CA GLY A 79 -3.64 12.75 -6.22
C GLY A 79 -2.17 12.77 -5.79
N ASN A 80 -1.68 11.76 -5.07
CA ASN A 80 -0.29 11.67 -4.65
C ASN A 80 0.58 11.04 -5.74
N ARG A 81 1.37 11.88 -6.41
CA ARG A 81 2.23 11.49 -7.53
C ARG A 81 3.40 10.59 -7.14
N SER A 82 3.75 10.56 -5.87
CA SER A 82 4.82 9.71 -5.35
C SER A 82 4.33 8.29 -5.05
N LEU A 83 3.03 8.02 -5.12
CA LEU A 83 2.49 6.66 -5.02
C LEU A 83 2.35 6.03 -6.40
N LEU A 84 2.91 4.84 -6.56
CA LEU A 84 2.78 4.04 -7.78
C LEU A 84 2.01 2.75 -7.45
N PRO A 85 0.67 2.80 -7.42
CA PRO A 85 -0.15 1.62 -7.12
C PRO A 85 -0.38 0.76 -8.36
N GLN A 86 -0.25 -0.56 -8.19
CA GLN A 86 -0.90 -1.57 -9.03
C GLN A 86 -1.98 -2.26 -8.20
N ASP A 87 -3.18 -2.38 -8.77
CA ASP A 87 -4.37 -2.89 -8.07
C ASP A 87 -5.34 -3.57 -9.04
N ASP A 88 -4.83 -4.37 -9.97
CA ASP A 88 -5.69 -5.17 -10.84
C ASP A 88 -6.24 -6.37 -10.07
N TRP A 89 -7.32 -6.17 -9.31
CA TRP A 89 -7.86 -7.17 -8.40
C TRP A 89 -9.08 -7.93 -8.95
N ASP A 90 -9.78 -7.38 -9.95
CA ASP A 90 -11.09 -7.85 -10.39
C ASP A 90 -10.99 -8.86 -11.55
N GLY A 91 -10.75 -10.12 -11.19
CA GLY A 91 -10.75 -11.24 -12.12
C GLY A 91 -9.63 -11.26 -13.16
N PRO A 92 -8.38 -10.83 -12.86
CA PRO A 92 -7.33 -10.81 -13.85
C PRO A 92 -6.91 -12.22 -14.28
N GLU A 93 -6.39 -12.34 -15.50
CA GLU A 93 -5.70 -13.56 -15.90
C GLU A 93 -4.36 -13.66 -15.17
N ILE A 94 -4.02 -14.85 -14.67
CA ILE A 94 -2.79 -15.08 -13.88
C ILE A 94 -1.53 -14.61 -14.61
N ALA A 95 -1.42 -14.89 -15.91
CA ALA A 95 -0.24 -14.50 -16.69
C ALA A 95 -0.09 -12.97 -16.79
N MET A 96 -1.19 -12.25 -17.02
CA MET A 96 -1.18 -10.79 -17.08
C MET A 96 -0.84 -10.19 -15.72
N LYS A 97 -1.51 -10.66 -14.66
CA LYS A 97 -1.28 -10.18 -13.29
C LYS A 97 0.18 -10.39 -12.86
N LEU A 98 0.78 -11.53 -13.17
CA LEU A 98 2.20 -11.80 -12.88
C LEU A 98 3.14 -10.87 -13.65
N GLU A 99 2.84 -10.57 -14.91
CA GLU A 99 3.65 -9.64 -15.70
C GLU A 99 3.57 -8.22 -15.16
N GLU A 100 2.39 -7.76 -14.73
CA GLU A 100 2.23 -6.47 -14.07
C GLU A 100 3.02 -6.40 -12.75
N ILE A 101 2.92 -7.44 -11.92
CA ILE A 101 3.65 -7.54 -10.66
C ILE A 101 5.15 -7.48 -10.94
N ARG A 102 5.64 -8.28 -11.90
CA ARG A 102 7.05 -8.35 -12.26
C ARG A 102 7.57 -7.00 -12.74
N ARG A 103 6.88 -6.40 -13.71
CA ARG A 103 7.24 -5.09 -14.28
C ARG A 103 7.34 -4.04 -13.18
N LEU A 104 6.31 -3.92 -12.35
CA LEU A 104 6.31 -2.90 -11.29
C LEU A 104 7.40 -3.16 -10.23
N HIS A 105 7.74 -4.43 -9.96
CA HIS A 105 8.78 -4.77 -8.98
C HIS A 105 10.21 -4.50 -9.48
N THR A 106 10.49 -4.72 -10.78
CA THR A 106 11.85 -4.67 -11.34
C THR A 106 12.19 -3.36 -12.05
N ASP A 107 11.19 -2.62 -12.53
CA ASP A 107 11.43 -1.41 -13.33
C ASP A 107 12.03 -0.28 -12.49
N ALA A 108 12.77 0.61 -13.16
CA ALA A 108 13.25 1.84 -12.56
C ALA A 108 12.09 2.83 -12.37
N HIS A 109 11.93 3.32 -11.13
CA HIS A 109 10.90 4.30 -10.77
C HIS A 109 11.51 5.67 -10.46
N PRO A 110 10.73 6.76 -10.58
CA PRO A 110 11.19 8.07 -10.16
C PRO A 110 11.70 8.05 -8.71
N PRO A 111 12.83 8.70 -8.40
CA PRO A 111 13.36 8.74 -7.04
C PRO A 111 12.33 9.23 -6.02
N GLY A 112 12.27 8.55 -4.87
CA GLY A 112 11.31 8.88 -3.81
C GLY A 112 9.89 8.34 -4.01
N SER A 113 9.63 7.59 -5.08
CA SER A 113 8.35 6.90 -5.27
C SER A 113 8.17 5.74 -4.30
N LEU A 114 6.97 5.60 -3.74
CA LEU A 114 6.52 4.43 -3.02
C LEU A 114 5.71 3.54 -3.97
N VAL A 115 6.32 2.44 -4.36
CA VAL A 115 5.71 1.41 -5.21
C VAL A 115 4.83 0.49 -4.35
N LEU A 116 3.56 0.37 -4.70
CA LEU A 116 2.57 -0.44 -3.99
C LEU A 116 2.02 -1.48 -4.96
N ASN A 117 2.51 -2.71 -4.86
CA ASN A 117 2.27 -3.75 -5.85
C ASN A 117 1.38 -4.84 -5.24
N ARG A 118 0.12 -4.91 -5.67
CA ARG A 118 -0.83 -5.89 -5.13
C ARG A 118 -0.75 -7.19 -5.88
N VAL A 119 -0.30 -8.21 -5.19
CA VAL A 119 -0.35 -9.60 -5.67
C VAL A 119 -1.75 -10.17 -5.48
N SER A 120 -2.50 -9.71 -4.48
CA SER A 120 -3.90 -10.09 -4.24
C SER A 120 -4.81 -9.83 -5.44
N ALA A 121 -5.77 -10.74 -5.66
CA ALA A 121 -6.85 -10.62 -6.63
C ALA A 121 -8.01 -11.55 -6.23
N THR A 122 -9.21 -11.32 -6.79
CA THR A 122 -10.40 -12.14 -6.60
C THR A 122 -11.23 -12.20 -7.88
N ASN A 123 -12.43 -12.80 -7.85
CA ASN A 123 -13.37 -12.87 -8.97
C ASN A 123 -12.80 -13.62 -10.19
N GLY A 124 -13.32 -13.36 -11.39
CA GLY A 124 -12.89 -14.01 -12.63
C GLY A 124 -13.00 -15.54 -12.60
N VAL A 125 -12.11 -16.21 -13.35
CA VAL A 125 -12.13 -17.68 -13.51
C VAL A 125 -11.80 -18.42 -12.20
N LEU A 126 -10.92 -17.86 -11.37
CA LEU A 126 -10.53 -18.50 -10.10
C LEU A 126 -11.51 -18.21 -8.96
N GLY A 127 -12.31 -17.15 -9.09
CA GLY A 127 -13.50 -16.86 -8.29
C GLY A 127 -13.26 -16.41 -6.85
N ASN A 128 -12.07 -16.62 -6.27
CA ASN A 128 -11.79 -16.26 -4.88
C ASN A 128 -10.29 -15.96 -4.62
N PRO A 129 -9.97 -15.23 -3.53
CA PRO A 129 -8.59 -14.86 -3.17
C PRO A 129 -7.66 -16.05 -2.93
N THR A 130 -8.16 -17.12 -2.31
CA THR A 130 -7.33 -18.30 -1.99
C THR A 130 -6.82 -18.97 -3.26
N ALA A 131 -7.65 -19.08 -4.29
CA ALA A 131 -7.27 -19.65 -5.57
C ALA A 131 -6.23 -18.78 -6.30
N TYR A 132 -6.35 -17.45 -6.25
CA TYR A 132 -5.34 -16.54 -6.78
C TYR A 132 -4.02 -16.64 -6.02
N ALA A 133 -4.06 -16.58 -4.68
CA ALA A 133 -2.88 -16.70 -3.84
C ALA A 133 -2.12 -18.01 -4.10
N GLY A 134 -2.83 -19.14 -4.22
CA GLY A 134 -2.22 -20.44 -4.54
C GLY A 134 -1.50 -20.51 -5.89
N ARG A 135 -1.72 -19.55 -6.80
CA ARG A 135 -1.03 -19.43 -8.08
C ARG A 135 0.02 -18.32 -8.10
N LEU A 136 -0.33 -17.15 -7.58
CA LEU A 136 0.51 -15.95 -7.65
C LEU A 136 1.63 -15.98 -6.62
N ASN A 137 1.34 -16.42 -5.39
CA ASN A 137 2.34 -16.39 -4.31
C ASN A 137 3.59 -17.22 -4.67
N PRO A 138 3.51 -18.51 -5.06
CA PRO A 138 4.71 -19.28 -5.39
C PRO A 138 5.57 -18.65 -6.49
N ALA A 139 4.93 -18.04 -7.49
CA ALA A 139 5.64 -17.37 -8.58
C ALA A 139 6.36 -16.09 -8.11
N VAL A 140 5.70 -15.27 -7.29
CA VAL A 140 6.30 -14.06 -6.72
C VAL A 140 7.43 -14.40 -5.74
N LEU A 141 7.29 -15.47 -4.96
CA LEU A 141 8.36 -15.96 -4.09
C LEU A 141 9.60 -16.38 -4.90
N GLY A 142 9.41 -17.08 -6.02
CA GLY A 142 10.48 -17.41 -6.96
C GLY A 142 11.16 -16.17 -7.55
N MET A 143 10.38 -15.14 -7.86
CA MET A 143 10.89 -13.84 -8.32
C MET A 143 11.77 -13.16 -7.26
N LEU A 144 11.27 -13.03 -6.02
CA LEU A 144 12.00 -12.43 -4.89
C LEU A 144 13.36 -13.09 -4.66
N ARG A 145 13.41 -14.42 -4.77
CA ARG A 145 14.65 -15.20 -4.59
C ARG A 145 15.66 -15.01 -5.72
N SER A 146 15.20 -14.60 -6.90
CA SER A 146 16.01 -14.58 -8.13
C SER A 146 16.56 -13.19 -8.46
N ALA A 147 15.85 -12.12 -8.10
CA ALA A 147 16.27 -10.77 -8.38
C ALA A 147 15.83 -9.81 -7.25
N PRO A 148 16.73 -8.95 -6.75
CA PRO A 148 16.30 -7.88 -5.87
C PRO A 148 15.44 -6.89 -6.66
N GLY A 149 14.35 -6.46 -6.05
CA GLY A 149 13.48 -5.42 -6.58
C GLY A 149 13.06 -4.47 -5.47
N GLY A 150 12.21 -3.51 -5.82
CA GLY A 150 11.79 -2.45 -4.89
C GLY A 150 10.31 -2.50 -4.54
N GLY A 151 9.96 -1.74 -3.51
CA GLY A 151 8.57 -1.44 -3.17
C GLY A 151 7.94 -2.39 -2.14
N VAL A 152 6.63 -2.24 -1.99
CA VAL A 152 5.81 -3.03 -1.09
C VAL A 152 5.00 -4.03 -1.89
N LEU A 153 5.22 -5.32 -1.66
CA LEU A 153 4.39 -6.39 -2.19
C LEU A 153 3.25 -6.67 -1.20
N ILE A 154 2.01 -6.62 -1.69
CA ILE A 154 0.79 -6.77 -0.88
C ILE A 154 0.09 -8.06 -1.30
N HIS A 155 0.07 -9.05 -0.41
CA HIS A 155 -0.39 -10.40 -0.68
C HIS A 155 -1.60 -10.77 0.17
N ASP A 156 -2.39 -11.73 -0.31
CA ASP A 156 -3.29 -12.53 0.52
C ASP A 156 -2.54 -13.76 1.07
N PHE A 157 -2.85 -14.14 2.31
CA PHE A 157 -2.34 -15.36 2.98
C PHE A 157 -0.81 -15.47 3.03
N VAL A 158 -0.14 -14.39 3.45
CA VAL A 158 1.32 -14.39 3.72
C VAL A 158 1.65 -15.37 4.83
N ASP A 159 2.74 -16.13 4.64
CA ASP A 159 3.32 -17.03 5.63
C ASP A 159 4.78 -16.63 5.98
N GLU A 160 5.42 -17.42 6.82
CA GLU A 160 6.79 -17.20 7.27
C GLU A 160 7.80 -17.26 6.11
N GLU A 161 7.57 -18.11 5.11
CA GLU A 161 8.47 -18.26 3.96
C GLU A 161 8.57 -16.96 3.15
N PHE A 162 7.45 -16.26 2.99
CA PHE A 162 7.43 -14.92 2.38
C PHE A 162 8.17 -13.87 3.19
N ALA A 163 7.95 -13.86 4.50
CA ALA A 163 8.59 -12.89 5.39
C ALA A 163 10.11 -13.05 5.34
N ASP A 164 10.60 -14.29 5.39
CA ASP A 164 12.03 -14.61 5.31
C ASP A 164 12.62 -14.24 3.95
N ALA A 165 11.93 -14.55 2.85
CA ALA A 165 12.42 -14.22 1.51
C ALA A 165 12.49 -12.70 1.28
N ALA A 166 11.48 -11.95 1.70
CA ALA A 166 11.48 -10.49 1.62
C ALA A 166 12.60 -9.89 2.47
N TRP A 167 12.81 -10.41 3.69
CA TRP A 167 13.88 -9.96 4.58
C TRP A 167 15.28 -10.26 4.04
N ALA A 168 15.47 -11.44 3.42
CA ALA A 168 16.75 -11.83 2.85
C ALA A 168 17.20 -10.92 1.70
N VAL A 169 16.26 -10.42 0.89
CA VAL A 169 16.55 -9.47 -0.19
C VAL A 169 17.15 -8.16 0.36
N ASP A 170 16.63 -7.67 1.48
CA ASP A 170 17.13 -6.45 2.12
C ASP A 170 18.50 -6.66 2.80
N LEU A 171 18.77 -7.87 3.32
CA LEU A 171 20.06 -8.21 3.94
C LEU A 171 21.19 -8.51 2.95
N GLY A 172 20.86 -8.99 1.74
CA GLY A 172 21.83 -9.28 0.68
C GLY A 172 22.41 -8.05 -0.02
N GLY A 173 21.96 -6.84 0.35
CA GLY A 173 22.38 -5.55 -0.19
C GLY A 173 23.39 -4.77 0.68
N VAL A 174 24.22 -5.46 1.47
CA VAL A 174 25.37 -4.87 2.21
C VAL A 174 26.69 -5.32 1.61
#